data_AF-A0A831KIC3-F1
#
_entry.id   AF-A0A831KIC3-F1
#
_cell.length_a   1.000
_cell.length_b   1.000
_cell.length_c   1.000
_cell.angle_alpha   90.00
_cell.angle_beta   90.00
_cell.angle_gamma   90.00
#
_symmetry.space_group_name_H-M   'P 1'
#
loop_
_entity.id
_entity.type
_entity.pdbx_description
1 polymer ?
#
loop_
_entity_poly.entity_id
_entity_poly.type
_entity_poly.pdbx_seq_one_letter_code
_entity_poly.pdbx_strand_id
1 'polypeptide(L)'
;AEATLPKVMRWVPFKMDERDLRNRVKNKMIRPTTIPQSVEELIFEQAIAKEALRLAQIQHKSFATVLKGVQQQRTIADAFEQSSSGNTIVNMMTLDMLIGSGGVLSHAPRRQQSALMMIDAFGPEGITRLAVDSIFMMPQLGVLTEVQPKAATEVFEKDCLIHLGTCIAPVGVPKKGGAVMKYTIELPSGTVSGTLNYLEMKKFELGVQENGLPETAKATFEPDKHFDIGAGKGTPVTKEIHGGVVGIILDGRGRPFDLSTLSEDDRVKYLKAWMTELDIYPTDKL
;
A
#
# COMPACT_ATOMS: atom_id res chain seq x y z
N ALA A 1 -20.50 6.81 -10.29
CA ALA A 1 -20.39 8.25 -10.00
C ALA A 1 -19.31 8.58 -8.96
N GLU A 2 -18.46 7.63 -8.54
CA GLU A 2 -17.58 7.82 -7.36
C GLU A 2 -16.12 8.17 -7.69
N ALA A 3 -15.58 7.72 -8.83
CA ALA A 3 -14.27 8.12 -9.34
C ALA A 3 -14.43 9.37 -10.23
N THR A 4 -14.20 10.55 -9.65
CA THR A 4 -14.21 11.81 -10.39
C THR A 4 -12.81 12.18 -10.85
N LEU A 5 -12.70 12.99 -11.90
CA LEU A 5 -11.40 13.42 -12.42
C LEU A 5 -10.50 14.06 -11.35
N PRO A 6 -11.00 14.94 -10.45
CA PRO A 6 -10.17 15.48 -9.37
C PRO A 6 -9.58 14.40 -8.43
N LYS A 7 -10.31 13.31 -8.18
CA LYS A 7 -9.82 12.21 -7.33
C LYS A 7 -8.74 11.36 -8.00
N VAL A 8 -8.68 11.35 -9.33
CA VAL A 8 -7.58 10.74 -10.09
C VAL A 8 -6.39 11.71 -10.14
N MET A 9 -6.64 12.98 -10.48
CA MET A 9 -5.59 13.99 -10.65
C MET A 9 -4.79 14.29 -9.39
N ARG A 10 -5.34 14.04 -8.20
CA ARG A 10 -4.59 14.15 -6.95
C ARG A 10 -3.35 13.26 -6.89
N TRP A 11 -3.26 12.20 -7.70
CA TRP A 11 -2.11 11.29 -7.78
C TRP A 11 -1.12 11.64 -8.90
N VAL A 12 -1.43 12.65 -9.73
CA VAL A 12 -0.64 13.03 -10.90
C VAL A 12 0.26 14.23 -10.54
N PRO A 13 1.59 14.16 -10.76
CA PRO A 13 2.56 15.19 -10.38
C PRO A 13 2.75 16.28 -11.47
N PHE A 14 1.79 16.43 -12.39
CA PHE A 14 1.81 17.42 -13.45
C PHE A 14 0.39 17.80 -13.86
N LYS A 15 0.26 18.91 -14.59
CA LYS A 15 -1.01 19.37 -15.14
C LYS A 15 -1.35 18.59 -16.41
N MET A 16 -2.63 18.29 -16.57
CA MET A 16 -3.16 17.64 -17.77
C MET A 16 -4.48 18.29 -18.15
N ASP A 17 -4.74 18.42 -19.45
CA ASP A 17 -6.02 18.91 -19.97
C ASP A 17 -7.14 17.86 -19.75
N GLU A 18 -8.30 18.32 -19.27
CA GLU A 18 -9.45 17.46 -18.97
C GLU A 18 -9.96 16.69 -20.20
N ARG A 19 -9.92 17.29 -21.38
CA ARG A 19 -10.36 16.65 -22.62
C ARG A 19 -9.42 15.50 -22.99
N ASP A 20 -8.12 15.72 -22.88
CA ASP A 20 -7.11 14.69 -23.15
C ASP A 20 -7.25 13.51 -22.19
N LEU A 21 -7.46 13.80 -20.91
CA LEU A 21 -7.71 12.78 -19.88
C LEU A 21 -8.92 11.90 -20.23
N ARG A 22 -10.06 12.53 -20.56
CA ARG A 22 -11.29 11.81 -20.93
C ARG A 22 -11.09 10.97 -22.19
N ASN A 23 -10.34 11.45 -23.18
CA ASN A 23 -10.03 10.68 -24.39
C ASN A 23 -9.16 9.47 -24.10
N ARG A 24 -8.10 9.63 -23.28
CA ARG A 24 -7.22 8.54 -22.86
C ARG A 24 -8.00 7.44 -22.13
N VAL A 25 -8.87 7.82 -21.18
CA VAL A 25 -9.75 6.87 -20.46
C VAL A 25 -10.64 6.11 -21.44
N LYS A 26 -11.32 6.81 -22.37
CA LYS A 26 -12.18 6.15 -23.38
C LYS A 26 -11.42 5.15 -24.23
N ASN A 27 -10.24 5.52 -24.72
CA ASN A 27 -9.40 4.63 -25.52
C ASN A 27 -9.00 3.38 -24.73
N LYS A 28 -8.63 3.54 -23.45
CA LYS A 28 -8.29 2.42 -22.57
C LYS A 28 -9.49 1.51 -22.29
N MET A 29 -10.70 2.07 -22.14
CA MET A 29 -11.92 1.27 -21.99
C MET A 29 -12.23 0.43 -23.22
N ILE A 30 -11.97 0.96 -24.43
CA ILE A 30 -12.15 0.23 -25.69
C ILE A 30 -11.03 -0.81 -25.91
N ARG A 31 -9.80 -0.48 -25.49
CA ARG A 31 -8.60 -1.30 -25.69
C ARG A 31 -7.80 -1.43 -24.36
N PRO A 32 -8.27 -2.27 -23.42
CA PRO A 32 -7.70 -2.35 -22.07
C PRO A 32 -6.25 -2.85 -22.04
N THR A 33 -5.80 -3.56 -23.07
CA THR A 33 -4.45 -4.11 -23.19
C THR A 33 -3.46 -3.18 -23.90
N THR A 34 -3.87 -1.96 -24.29
CA THR A 34 -2.95 -0.97 -24.88
C THR A 34 -1.86 -0.60 -23.88
N ILE A 35 -0.59 -0.68 -24.28
CA ILE A 35 0.55 -0.32 -23.41
C ILE A 35 0.79 1.20 -23.48
N PRO A 36 1.00 1.89 -22.35
CA PRO A 36 1.43 3.29 -22.34
C PRO A 36 2.64 3.53 -23.22
N GLN A 37 2.56 4.55 -24.07
CA GLN A 37 3.65 4.94 -24.98
C GLN A 37 4.51 6.08 -24.42
N SER A 38 4.10 6.67 -23.29
CA SER A 38 4.87 7.70 -22.57
C SER A 38 4.81 7.49 -21.05
N VAL A 39 5.70 8.14 -20.32
CA VAL A 39 5.71 8.07 -18.84
C VAL A 39 4.50 8.79 -18.25
N GLU A 40 4.06 9.88 -18.88
CA GLU A 40 2.85 10.61 -18.48
C GLU A 40 1.60 9.73 -18.62
N GLU A 41 1.52 8.94 -19.70
CA GLU A 41 0.46 7.94 -19.89
C GLU A 41 0.48 6.88 -18.80
N LEU A 42 1.67 6.35 -18.47
CA LEU A 42 1.84 5.35 -17.43
C LEU A 42 1.43 5.90 -16.06
N ILE A 43 1.90 7.11 -15.71
CA ILE A 43 1.56 7.78 -14.45
C ILE A 43 0.05 7.98 -14.34
N PHE A 44 -0.59 8.42 -15.43
CA PHE A 44 -2.02 8.61 -15.46
C PHE A 44 -2.80 7.30 -15.31
N GLU A 45 -2.39 6.24 -16.00
CA GLU A 45 -3.01 4.92 -15.86
C GLU A 45 -2.89 4.38 -14.43
N GLN A 46 -1.72 4.54 -13.80
CA GLN A 46 -1.51 4.14 -12.41
C GLN A 46 -2.31 5.01 -11.43
N ALA A 47 -2.50 6.30 -11.73
CA ALA A 47 -3.39 7.18 -10.94
C ALA A 47 -4.85 6.71 -10.99
N ILE A 48 -5.34 6.26 -12.15
CA ILE A 48 -6.67 5.65 -12.27
C ILE A 48 -6.73 4.37 -11.45
N ALA A 49 -5.72 3.50 -11.55
CA ALA A 49 -5.66 2.25 -10.81
C ALA A 49 -5.69 2.48 -9.29
N LYS A 50 -4.92 3.45 -8.77
CA LYS A 50 -4.94 3.85 -7.36
C LYS A 50 -6.35 4.21 -6.89
N GLU A 51 -7.06 5.04 -7.66
CA GLU A 51 -8.41 5.47 -7.30
C GLU A 51 -9.44 4.35 -7.41
N ALA A 52 -9.34 3.50 -8.44
CA ALA A 52 -10.20 2.34 -8.61
C ALA A 52 -10.02 1.33 -7.46
N LEU A 53 -8.77 1.00 -7.11
CA LEU A 53 -8.44 0.10 -6.00
C LEU A 53 -8.91 0.66 -4.64
N ARG A 54 -8.74 1.97 -4.41
CA ARG A 54 -9.22 2.64 -3.20
C ARG A 54 -10.73 2.55 -3.05
N LEU A 55 -11.48 2.80 -4.13
CA LEU A 55 -12.94 2.67 -4.12
C LEU A 55 -13.36 1.21 -3.90
N ALA A 56 -12.69 0.25 -4.55
CA ALA A 56 -12.93 -1.17 -4.33
C ALA A 56 -12.70 -1.57 -2.87
N GLN A 57 -11.67 -1.04 -2.21
CA GLN A 57 -11.43 -1.31 -0.79
C GLN A 57 -12.54 -0.74 0.10
N ILE A 58 -12.98 0.51 -0.15
CA ILE A 58 -14.07 1.13 0.62
C ILE A 58 -15.35 0.31 0.48
N GLN A 59 -15.66 -0.11 -0.75
CA GLN A 59 -16.80 -0.96 -1.02
C GLN A 59 -16.66 -2.34 -0.37
N HIS A 60 -15.47 -2.94 -0.40
CA HIS A 60 -15.21 -4.23 0.26
C HIS A 60 -15.43 -4.14 1.78
N LYS A 61 -14.91 -3.09 2.44
CA LYS A 61 -15.13 -2.85 3.87
C LYS A 61 -16.60 -2.67 4.23
N SER A 62 -17.42 -2.11 3.34
CA SER A 62 -18.86 -1.94 3.59
C SER A 62 -19.65 -3.25 3.50
N PHE A 63 -19.15 -4.24 2.76
CA PHE A 63 -19.74 -5.58 2.67
C PHE A 63 -19.20 -6.55 3.72
N ALA A 64 -17.91 -6.49 4.01
CA ALA A 64 -17.23 -7.35 4.97
C ALA A 64 -17.53 -6.90 6.41
N THR A 65 -18.75 -7.15 6.88
CA THR A 65 -19.25 -6.74 8.21
C THR A 65 -19.60 -7.95 9.05
N VAL A 66 -19.59 -7.77 10.38
CA VAL A 66 -20.05 -8.81 11.31
C VAL A 66 -21.53 -9.13 11.04
N LEU A 67 -21.91 -10.40 11.19
CA LEU A 67 -23.29 -10.88 10.98
C LEU A 67 -24.31 -10.00 11.72
N LYS A 68 -25.18 -9.34 10.95
CA LYS A 68 -26.31 -8.58 11.50
C LYS A 68 -27.35 -9.55 12.06
N GLY A 69 -27.66 -9.45 13.35
CA GLY A 69 -28.78 -10.17 13.99
C GLY A 69 -28.41 -11.33 14.92
N VAL A 70 -27.12 -11.66 15.08
CA VAL A 70 -26.71 -12.56 16.18
C VAL A 70 -26.76 -11.78 17.48
N GLN A 71 -27.51 -12.25 18.48
CA GLN A 71 -27.52 -11.69 19.84
C GLN A 71 -26.10 -11.77 20.40
N GLN A 72 -25.35 -10.67 20.32
CA GLN A 72 -24.12 -10.52 21.10
C GLN A 72 -24.53 -10.50 22.58
N GLN A 73 -23.98 -11.41 23.39
CA GLN A 73 -24.09 -11.31 24.85
C GLN A 73 -23.41 -10.01 25.28
N ARG A 74 -24.20 -8.97 25.49
CA ARG A 74 -23.71 -7.66 25.93
C ARG A 74 -23.55 -7.67 27.44
N THR A 75 -22.37 -7.35 27.92
CA THR A 75 -22.16 -6.96 29.31
C THR A 75 -22.60 -5.52 29.51
N ILE A 76 -22.84 -5.10 30.77
CA ILE A 76 -23.20 -3.70 31.10
C ILE A 76 -22.08 -2.73 30.67
N ALA A 77 -20.83 -3.19 30.57
CA ALA A 77 -19.70 -2.41 30.07
C ALA A 77 -19.83 -2.09 28.57
N ASP A 78 -20.33 -3.03 27.76
CA ASP A 78 -20.51 -2.87 26.31
C ASP A 78 -21.61 -1.87 25.94
N ALA A 79 -22.45 -1.47 26.91
CA ALA A 79 -23.47 -0.45 26.69
C ALA A 79 -22.89 0.98 26.67
N PHE A 80 -21.71 1.20 27.26
CA PHE A 80 -21.02 2.49 27.25
C PHE A 80 -20.09 2.65 26.05
N GLU A 81 -19.55 1.54 25.50
CA GLU A 81 -18.90 1.52 24.20
C GLU A 81 -19.96 1.41 23.10
N GLN A 82 -20.54 2.55 22.73
CA GLN A 82 -21.55 2.65 21.67
C GLN A 82 -20.91 2.39 20.29
N SER A 83 -20.43 1.17 20.04
CA SER A 83 -20.01 0.71 18.72
C SER A 83 -21.26 0.33 17.94
N SER A 84 -21.49 1.02 16.83
CA SER A 84 -22.65 0.79 15.97
C SER A 84 -22.57 -0.64 15.40
N SER A 85 -23.70 -1.36 15.42
CA SER A 85 -23.82 -2.64 14.72
C SER A 85 -23.46 -2.46 13.24
N GLY A 86 -22.54 -3.28 12.71
CA GLY A 86 -22.09 -3.19 11.31
C GLY A 86 -20.63 -2.77 11.09
N ASN A 87 -19.79 -2.82 12.12
CA ASN A 87 -18.34 -2.64 11.94
C ASN A 87 -17.76 -3.67 10.95
N THR A 88 -16.83 -3.20 10.12
CA THR A 88 -16.11 -4.08 9.20
C THR A 88 -15.22 -5.05 9.96
N ILE A 89 -15.09 -6.28 9.46
CA ILE A 89 -14.11 -7.25 9.97
C ILE A 89 -12.69 -6.96 9.44
N VAL A 90 -12.55 -6.04 8.49
CA VAL A 90 -11.28 -5.67 7.89
C VAL A 90 -10.58 -4.64 8.77
N ASN A 91 -9.63 -5.11 9.58
CA ASN A 91 -8.76 -4.27 10.39
C ASN A 91 -7.39 -4.12 9.71
N MET A 92 -7.04 -2.89 9.32
CA MET A 92 -5.78 -2.61 8.61
C MET A 92 -4.56 -2.69 9.52
N MET A 93 -4.69 -2.35 10.80
CA MET A 93 -3.59 -2.40 11.77
C MET A 93 -3.12 -3.83 12.03
N THR A 94 -4.06 -4.79 12.03
CA THR A 94 -3.76 -6.21 12.22
C THR A 94 -3.60 -6.97 10.90
N LEU A 95 -3.68 -6.28 9.75
CA LEU A 95 -3.51 -6.90 8.44
C LEU A 95 -2.03 -7.21 8.23
N ASP A 96 -1.69 -8.50 8.24
CA ASP A 96 -0.31 -8.93 8.16
C ASP A 96 0.27 -8.86 6.73
N MET A 97 -0.56 -9.16 5.71
CA MET A 97 -0.14 -9.13 4.32
C MET A 97 -1.23 -8.60 3.39
N LEU A 98 -0.83 -7.80 2.42
CA LEU A 98 -1.64 -7.33 1.31
C LEU A 98 -1.07 -7.90 0.00
N ILE A 99 -1.89 -8.67 -0.72
CA ILE A 99 -1.51 -9.27 -2.00
C ILE A 99 -2.25 -8.55 -3.13
N GLY A 100 -1.50 -7.94 -4.05
CA GLY A 100 -2.03 -7.29 -5.24
C GLY A 100 -2.14 -8.26 -6.42
N SER A 101 -3.31 -8.36 -7.03
CA SER A 101 -3.53 -9.05 -8.30
C SER A 101 -4.29 -8.12 -9.23
N GLY A 102 -4.04 -8.18 -10.54
CA GLY A 102 -4.62 -7.22 -11.49
C GLY A 102 -3.62 -6.81 -12.57
N GLY A 103 -4.04 -6.71 -13.84
CA GLY A 103 -3.16 -6.44 -14.99
C GLY A 103 -2.15 -5.34 -14.72
N VAL A 104 -2.63 -4.24 -14.14
CA VAL A 104 -1.85 -3.05 -13.79
C VAL A 104 -0.84 -3.29 -12.66
N LEU A 105 -1.12 -4.16 -11.68
CA LEU A 105 -0.23 -4.46 -10.56
C LEU A 105 0.81 -5.52 -10.94
N SER A 106 0.39 -6.58 -11.62
CA SER A 106 1.24 -7.73 -11.94
C SER A 106 2.23 -7.43 -13.08
N HIS A 107 1.84 -6.55 -14.02
CA HIS A 107 2.66 -6.14 -15.17
C HIS A 107 3.16 -4.69 -15.10
N ALA A 108 3.19 -4.09 -13.91
CA ALA A 108 3.83 -2.78 -13.76
C ALA A 108 5.31 -2.88 -14.21
N PRO A 109 5.82 -1.96 -15.04
CA PRO A 109 7.20 -1.98 -15.52
C PRO A 109 8.26 -2.08 -14.42
N ARG A 110 7.96 -1.51 -13.24
CA ARG A 110 8.80 -1.62 -12.04
C ARG A 110 7.97 -2.09 -10.85
N ARG A 111 8.51 -2.96 -10.00
CA ARG A 111 7.81 -3.52 -8.83
C ARG A 111 7.51 -2.46 -7.77
N GLN A 112 8.32 -1.41 -7.71
CA GLN A 112 8.13 -0.23 -6.89
C GLN A 112 6.82 0.50 -7.24
N GLN A 113 6.41 0.49 -8.52
CA GLN A 113 5.14 1.07 -8.96
C GLN A 113 3.95 0.28 -8.42
N SER A 114 4.01 -1.05 -8.44
CA SER A 114 2.99 -1.92 -7.82
C SER A 114 2.89 -1.64 -6.32
N ALA A 115 4.03 -1.58 -5.63
CA ALA A 115 4.08 -1.27 -4.20
C ALA A 115 3.43 0.09 -3.90
N LEU A 116 3.83 1.16 -4.60
CA LEU A 116 3.26 2.49 -4.37
C LEU A 116 1.76 2.55 -4.71
N MET A 117 1.31 1.90 -5.79
CA MET A 117 -0.12 1.82 -6.10
C MET A 117 -0.91 1.16 -4.97
N MET A 118 -0.38 0.06 -4.41
CA MET A 118 -1.00 -0.63 -3.29
C MET A 118 -1.01 0.21 -2.01
N ILE A 119 0.09 0.89 -1.69
CA ILE A 119 0.16 1.76 -0.51
C ILE A 119 -0.81 2.93 -0.64
N ASP A 120 -0.85 3.60 -1.80
CA ASP A 120 -1.70 4.76 -2.06
C ASP A 120 -3.20 4.39 -2.10
N ALA A 121 -3.52 3.22 -2.65
CA ALA A 121 -4.90 2.77 -2.78
C ALA A 121 -5.47 2.22 -1.47
N PHE A 122 -4.71 1.35 -0.79
CA PHE A 122 -5.22 0.59 0.34
C PHE A 122 -4.89 1.20 1.70
N GLY A 123 -3.95 2.14 1.74
CA GLY A 123 -3.49 2.79 2.97
C GLY A 123 -3.17 1.80 4.10
N PRO A 124 -2.18 0.89 3.94
CA PRO A 124 -1.77 -0.02 5.01
C PRO A 124 -1.47 0.72 6.32
N GLU A 125 -1.71 0.06 7.45
CA GLU A 125 -1.56 0.61 8.80
C GLU A 125 -0.65 -0.30 9.62
N GLY A 126 0.25 0.28 10.42
CA GLY A 126 1.21 -0.50 11.20
C GLY A 126 2.31 -1.10 10.32
N ILE A 127 2.53 -2.41 10.45
CA ILE A 127 3.56 -3.15 9.71
C ILE A 127 2.86 -4.19 8.82
N THR A 128 2.84 -3.95 7.51
CA THR A 128 2.11 -4.79 6.55
C THR A 128 3.05 -5.27 5.44
N ARG A 129 3.07 -6.58 5.19
CA ARG A 129 3.80 -7.20 4.07
C ARG A 129 3.06 -6.95 2.76
N LEU A 130 3.80 -6.66 1.70
CA LEU A 130 3.27 -6.44 0.35
C LEU A 130 3.78 -7.54 -0.58
N ALA A 131 2.87 -8.12 -1.36
CA ALA A 131 3.21 -9.08 -2.40
C ALA A 131 2.30 -8.89 -3.63
N VAL A 132 2.68 -9.45 -4.77
CA VAL A 132 1.83 -9.48 -5.97
C VAL A 132 1.70 -10.88 -6.53
N ASP A 133 0.50 -11.21 -6.99
CA ASP A 133 0.24 -12.35 -7.86
C ASP A 133 0.69 -11.97 -9.27
N SER A 134 1.84 -12.49 -9.68
CA SER A 134 2.54 -12.05 -10.89
C SER A 134 1.96 -12.63 -12.19
N ILE A 135 1.30 -13.80 -12.11
CA ILE A 135 0.80 -14.56 -13.25
C ILE A 135 -0.73 -14.79 -13.24
N PHE A 136 -1.45 -14.19 -12.29
CA PHE A 136 -2.92 -14.29 -12.19
C PHE A 136 -3.43 -15.70 -11.95
N MET A 137 -2.65 -16.51 -11.25
CA MET A 137 -2.98 -17.92 -11.06
C MET A 137 -3.37 -18.25 -9.63
N MET A 138 -3.38 -17.28 -8.70
CA MET A 138 -3.63 -17.59 -7.30
C MET A 138 -4.97 -18.33 -7.07
N PRO A 139 -6.12 -17.93 -7.65
CA PRO A 139 -7.36 -18.71 -7.53
C PRO A 139 -7.30 -20.10 -8.18
N GLN A 140 -6.65 -20.21 -9.35
CA GLN A 140 -6.53 -21.44 -10.12
C GLN A 140 -5.61 -22.45 -9.43
N LEU A 141 -4.52 -21.98 -8.82
CA LEU A 141 -3.63 -22.78 -8.00
C LEU A 141 -4.36 -23.31 -6.77
N GLY A 142 -5.24 -22.51 -6.16
CA GLY A 142 -6.16 -22.95 -5.11
C GLY A 142 -6.95 -24.21 -5.51
N VAL A 143 -7.62 -24.18 -6.67
CA VAL A 143 -8.32 -25.37 -7.20
C VAL A 143 -7.35 -26.53 -7.49
N LEU A 144 -6.17 -26.23 -8.07
CA LEU A 144 -5.18 -27.24 -8.40
C LEU A 144 -4.65 -27.98 -7.16
N THR A 145 -4.66 -27.36 -5.97
CA THR A 145 -4.24 -28.02 -4.73
C THR A 145 -5.07 -29.26 -4.39
N GLU A 146 -6.31 -29.40 -4.88
CA GLU A 146 -7.13 -30.59 -4.64
C GLU A 146 -6.61 -31.83 -5.39
N VAL A 147 -5.91 -31.63 -6.50
CA VAL A 147 -5.45 -32.70 -7.39
C VAL A 147 -3.93 -32.88 -7.33
N GLN A 148 -3.18 -31.77 -7.32
CA GLN A 148 -1.72 -31.79 -7.27
C GLN A 148 -1.20 -30.74 -6.26
N PRO A 149 -1.29 -31.01 -4.95
CA PRO A 149 -0.89 -30.06 -3.90
C PRO A 149 0.56 -29.59 -4.05
N LYS A 150 1.50 -30.51 -4.28
CA LYS A 150 2.93 -30.20 -4.31
C LYS A 150 3.29 -29.25 -5.46
N ALA A 151 2.81 -29.52 -6.68
CA ALA A 151 3.10 -28.66 -7.82
C ALA A 151 2.38 -27.32 -7.70
N ALA A 152 1.14 -27.30 -7.18
CA ALA A 152 0.41 -26.06 -6.95
C ALA A 152 1.14 -25.15 -5.95
N THR A 153 1.64 -25.71 -4.84
CA THR A 153 2.47 -24.98 -3.87
C THR A 153 3.77 -24.50 -4.48
N GLU A 154 4.46 -25.34 -5.25
CA GLU A 154 5.73 -24.96 -5.87
C GLU A 154 5.57 -23.79 -6.86
N VAL A 155 4.58 -23.85 -7.74
CA VAL A 155 4.25 -22.75 -8.67
C VAL A 155 3.79 -21.51 -7.89
N PHE A 156 3.04 -21.70 -6.80
CA PHE A 156 2.60 -20.58 -5.97
C PHE A 156 3.78 -19.82 -5.35
N GLU A 157 4.70 -20.54 -4.72
CA GLU A 157 5.82 -19.96 -3.98
C GLU A 157 6.91 -19.41 -4.91
N LYS A 158 7.18 -20.07 -6.04
CA LYS A 158 8.30 -19.71 -6.92
C LYS A 158 7.93 -18.74 -8.03
N ASP A 159 6.74 -18.89 -8.61
CA ASP A 159 6.36 -18.16 -9.82
C ASP A 159 5.21 -17.18 -9.59
N CYS A 160 4.23 -17.56 -8.75
CA CYS A 160 3.02 -16.77 -8.56
C CYS A 160 3.24 -15.60 -7.62
N LEU A 161 3.75 -15.85 -6.41
CA LEU A 161 3.82 -14.85 -5.35
C LEU A 161 5.17 -14.14 -5.35
N ILE A 162 5.19 -12.90 -5.83
CA ILE A 162 6.38 -12.05 -5.73
C ILE A 162 6.26 -11.19 -4.47
N HIS A 163 7.16 -11.40 -3.52
CA HIS A 163 7.30 -10.55 -2.34
C HIS A 163 7.85 -9.18 -2.73
N LEU A 164 7.05 -8.13 -2.56
CA LEU A 164 7.49 -6.75 -2.78
C LEU A 164 8.32 -6.26 -1.61
N GLY A 165 7.89 -6.53 -0.38
CA GLY A 165 8.56 -6.01 0.81
C GLY A 165 7.62 -5.77 1.99
N THR A 166 8.00 -4.88 2.89
CA THR A 166 7.17 -4.47 4.02
C THR A 166 6.94 -2.96 4.02
N CYS A 167 5.69 -2.54 4.15
CA CYS A 167 5.31 -1.15 4.38
C CYS A 167 5.09 -0.92 5.88
N ILE A 168 5.76 0.08 6.44
CA ILE A 168 5.63 0.51 7.82
C ILE A 168 5.00 1.90 7.82
N ALA A 169 3.74 1.98 8.27
CA ALA A 169 2.90 3.16 8.19
C ALA A 169 2.23 3.44 9.55
N PRO A 170 2.82 4.30 10.40
CA PRO A 170 2.23 4.66 11.68
C PRO A 170 0.88 5.36 11.51
N VAL A 171 -0.11 4.97 12.31
CA VAL A 171 -1.45 5.54 12.32
C VAL A 171 -1.50 6.76 13.21
N GLY A 172 -1.90 7.88 12.63
CA GLY A 172 -1.90 9.19 13.28
C GLY A 172 -1.65 10.30 12.27
N VAL A 173 -1.96 11.53 12.67
CA VAL A 173 -1.67 12.76 11.93
C VAL A 173 -1.15 13.78 12.94
N PRO A 174 -0.02 14.46 12.68
CA PRO A 174 0.52 15.40 13.65
C PRO A 174 -0.27 16.71 13.62
N LYS A 175 -0.35 17.39 14.76
CA LYS A 175 -1.00 18.71 14.85
C LYS A 175 -0.22 19.80 14.10
N LYS A 176 1.10 19.67 14.00
CA LYS A 176 2.01 20.64 13.37
C LYS A 176 3.23 19.92 12.79
N GLY A 177 3.15 19.38 11.57
CA GLY A 177 4.26 18.71 10.88
C GLY A 177 5.14 17.83 11.79
N GLY A 178 6.43 17.70 11.49
CA GLY A 178 7.42 17.14 12.43
C GLY A 178 7.56 15.63 12.40
N ALA A 179 8.15 15.07 13.47
CA ALA A 179 8.51 13.67 13.55
C ALA A 179 7.29 12.76 13.72
N VAL A 180 7.27 11.67 12.97
CA VAL A 180 6.27 10.60 13.03
C VAL A 180 6.78 9.45 13.91
N MET A 181 8.04 9.06 13.69
CA MET A 181 8.62 7.86 14.29
C MET A 181 10.15 7.92 14.19
N LYS A 182 10.86 7.41 15.20
CA LYS A 182 12.26 7.00 15.05
C LYS A 182 12.33 5.54 14.65
N TYR A 183 13.30 5.19 13.82
CA TYR A 183 13.52 3.82 13.37
C TYR A 183 14.98 3.42 13.54
N THR A 184 15.19 2.13 13.81
CA THR A 184 16.49 1.45 13.72
C THR A 184 16.26 0.10 13.04
N ILE A 185 16.95 -0.19 11.95
CA ILE A 185 16.79 -1.41 11.16
C ILE A 185 18.16 -2.06 10.99
N GLU A 186 18.29 -3.31 11.45
CA GLU A 186 19.51 -4.11 11.39
C GLU A 186 19.59 -4.81 10.02
N LEU A 187 19.98 -4.07 8.96
CA LEU A 187 20.10 -4.61 7.61
C LEU A 187 21.40 -5.42 7.44
N PRO A 188 21.45 -6.38 6.49
CA PRO A 188 22.68 -7.10 6.14
C PRO A 188 23.84 -6.18 5.73
N SER A 189 23.54 -5.03 5.11
CA SER A 189 24.52 -4.01 4.71
C SER A 189 25.01 -3.12 5.87
N GLY A 190 24.42 -3.26 7.05
CA GLY A 190 24.69 -2.43 8.23
C GLY A 190 23.44 -1.76 8.78
N THR A 191 23.49 -1.44 10.07
CA THR A 191 22.36 -0.81 10.78
C THR A 191 22.09 0.59 10.26
N VAL A 192 20.83 0.86 9.89
CA VAL A 192 20.35 2.20 9.54
C VAL A 192 19.42 2.71 10.63
N SER A 193 19.54 3.99 10.99
CA SER A 193 18.66 4.62 11.96
C SER A 193 18.37 6.07 11.58
N GLY A 194 17.28 6.61 12.12
CA GLY A 194 16.89 7.99 11.87
C GLY A 194 15.49 8.31 12.35
N THR A 195 15.02 9.49 11.93
CA THR A 195 13.65 9.96 12.18
C THR A 195 12.92 10.03 10.85
N LEU A 196 11.71 9.46 10.80
CA LEU A 196 10.75 9.64 9.73
C LEU A 196 9.86 10.84 10.08
N ASN A 197 9.76 11.80 9.18
CA ASN A 197 8.94 13.00 9.35
C ASN A 197 7.60 12.87 8.63
N TYR A 198 6.70 13.80 8.95
CA TYR A 198 5.39 13.87 8.34
C TYR A 198 5.50 14.22 6.86
N LEU A 199 4.71 13.52 6.03
CA LEU A 199 4.77 13.58 4.56
C LEU A 199 6.12 13.16 3.98
N GLU A 200 6.92 12.40 4.73
CA GLU A 200 8.13 11.74 4.23
C GLU A 200 7.83 10.27 3.92
N MET A 201 8.52 9.74 2.92
CA MET A 201 8.67 8.30 2.73
C MET A 201 10.15 7.99 2.73
N LYS A 202 10.52 6.75 3.07
CA LYS A 202 11.88 6.25 2.89
C LYS A 202 11.87 4.83 2.36
N LYS A 203 12.88 4.48 1.57
CA LYS A 203 13.10 3.10 1.11
C LYS A 203 14.46 2.59 1.59
N PHE A 204 14.48 1.35 2.07
CA PHE A 204 15.71 0.63 2.38
C PHE A 204 15.72 -0.72 1.67
N GLU A 205 16.86 -1.11 1.14
CA GLU A 205 17.01 -2.40 0.47
C GLU A 205 17.07 -3.53 1.52
N LEU A 206 16.21 -4.54 1.35
CA LEU A 206 16.23 -5.82 2.05
C LEU A 206 15.64 -6.84 1.10
N GLY A 207 16.45 -7.78 0.63
CA GLY A 207 16.16 -8.53 -0.59
C GLY A 207 15.30 -9.78 -0.38
N VAL A 208 15.47 -10.70 -1.31
CA VAL A 208 14.99 -12.08 -1.23
C VAL A 208 16.20 -13.01 -1.19
N GLN A 209 16.05 -14.12 -0.48
CA GLN A 209 17.02 -15.19 -0.42
C GLN A 209 17.08 -15.95 -1.76
N GLU A 210 18.09 -16.79 -1.94
CA GLU A 210 18.27 -17.62 -3.15
C GLU A 210 17.07 -18.54 -3.43
N ASN A 211 16.36 -18.98 -2.38
CA ASN A 211 15.16 -19.81 -2.47
C ASN A 211 13.88 -19.02 -2.80
N GLY A 212 13.96 -17.71 -3.03
CA GLY A 212 12.83 -16.82 -3.34
C GLY A 212 12.07 -16.27 -2.14
N LEU A 213 12.36 -16.73 -0.92
CA LEU A 213 11.72 -16.23 0.29
C LEU A 213 12.31 -14.86 0.70
N PRO A 214 11.54 -14.00 1.37
CA PRO A 214 12.06 -12.73 1.88
C PRO A 214 13.28 -12.91 2.80
N GLU A 215 14.28 -12.06 2.65
CA GLU A 215 15.24 -11.84 3.74
C GLU A 215 14.53 -11.21 4.94
N THR A 216 15.06 -11.42 6.15
CA THR A 216 14.50 -10.80 7.35
C THR A 216 15.52 -9.90 8.03
N ALA A 217 15.01 -8.87 8.70
CA ALA A 217 15.81 -7.95 9.50
C ALA A 217 15.08 -7.63 10.80
N LYS A 218 15.83 -7.47 11.89
CA LYS A 218 15.26 -6.95 13.14
C LYS A 218 15.14 -5.44 13.03
N ALA A 219 13.97 -4.91 13.34
CA ALA A 219 13.73 -3.47 13.36
C ALA A 219 13.06 -3.05 14.66
N THR A 220 13.44 -1.86 15.12
CA THR A 220 12.81 -1.17 16.26
C THR A 220 12.25 0.16 15.78
N PHE A 221 10.98 0.39 16.12
CA PHE A 221 10.21 1.55 15.75
C PHE A 221 9.68 2.23 17.01
N GLU A 222 9.99 3.51 17.17
CA GLU A 222 9.55 4.33 18.30
C GLU A 222 8.61 5.43 17.76
N PRO A 223 7.30 5.20 17.71
CA PRO A 223 6.36 6.21 17.22
C PRO A 223 6.28 7.39 18.18
N ASP A 224 6.06 8.59 17.66
CA ASP A 224 5.71 9.74 18.50
C ASP A 224 4.38 9.49 19.25
N LYS A 225 4.14 10.18 20.36
CA LYS A 225 2.99 10.00 21.27
C LYS A 225 1.61 9.99 20.60
N HIS A 226 1.48 10.53 19.40
CA HIS A 226 0.21 10.58 18.66
C HIS A 226 0.06 9.50 17.59
N PHE A 227 1.10 8.69 17.39
CA PHE A 227 1.13 7.65 16.38
C PHE A 227 1.12 6.26 17.00
N ASP A 228 0.48 5.32 16.31
CA ASP A 228 0.41 3.91 16.67
C ASP A 228 0.96 3.05 15.52
N ILE A 229 1.73 2.03 15.83
CA ILE A 229 2.28 1.07 14.86
C ILE A 229 1.83 -0.38 15.15
N GLY A 230 0.85 -0.56 16.04
CA GLY A 230 0.22 -1.84 16.36
C GLY A 230 0.31 -2.25 17.83
N ALA A 231 0.97 -1.47 18.68
CA ALA A 231 1.11 -1.72 20.12
C ALA A 231 0.48 -0.64 21.00
N GLY A 232 -0.24 0.32 20.41
CA GLY A 232 -0.76 1.49 21.07
C GLY A 232 0.05 2.75 20.81
N LYS A 233 -0.55 3.90 21.11
CA LYS A 233 0.03 5.21 20.79
C LYS A 233 1.32 5.47 21.57
N GLY A 234 2.37 5.85 20.85
CA GLY A 234 3.68 6.15 21.43
C GLY A 234 4.42 4.93 22.00
N THR A 235 3.91 3.72 21.79
CA THR A 235 4.52 2.50 22.31
C THR A 235 5.53 1.96 21.30
N PRO A 236 6.81 1.78 21.68
CA PRO A 236 7.81 1.20 20.80
C PRO A 236 7.48 -0.24 20.41
N VAL A 237 7.84 -0.62 19.18
CA VAL A 237 7.69 -1.98 18.66
C VAL A 237 9.03 -2.45 18.10
N THR A 238 9.49 -3.61 18.58
CA THR A 238 10.59 -4.35 17.98
C THR A 238 10.04 -5.61 17.33
N LYS A 239 10.26 -5.78 16.02
CA LYS A 239 9.74 -6.93 15.25
C LYS A 239 10.74 -7.32 14.16
N GLU A 240 10.66 -8.58 13.74
CA GLU A 240 11.27 -9.02 12.49
C GLU A 240 10.42 -8.54 11.30
N ILE A 241 11.05 -7.83 10.37
CA ILE A 241 10.44 -7.35 9.14
C ILE A 241 10.99 -8.10 7.93
N HIS A 242 10.18 -8.19 6.88
CA HIS A 242 10.48 -9.01 5.70
C HIS A 242 10.83 -8.13 4.50
N GLY A 243 11.89 -8.52 3.80
CA GLY A 243 12.32 -7.93 2.56
C GLY A 243 11.45 -8.31 1.38
N GLY A 244 11.96 -8.02 0.20
CA GLY A 244 11.35 -8.31 -1.08
C GLY A 244 12.06 -7.57 -2.19
N VAL A 245 11.57 -7.71 -3.42
CA VAL A 245 12.19 -7.08 -4.59
C VAL A 245 12.15 -5.55 -4.58
N VAL A 246 11.40 -4.93 -3.65
CA VAL A 246 11.37 -3.48 -3.37
C VAL A 246 12.03 -3.14 -2.03
N GLY A 247 12.02 -4.05 -1.06
CA GLY A 247 12.60 -3.86 0.26
C GLY A 247 11.65 -3.26 1.30
N ILE A 248 12.17 -2.43 2.20
CA ILE A 248 11.44 -1.83 3.31
C ILE A 248 11.01 -0.41 2.96
N ILE A 249 9.72 -0.12 3.10
CA ILE A 249 9.16 1.22 2.86
C ILE A 249 8.65 1.79 4.18
N LEU A 250 9.16 2.93 4.59
CA LEU A 250 8.60 3.73 5.68
C LEU A 250 7.66 4.78 5.10
N ASP A 251 6.43 4.86 5.59
CA ASP A 251 5.40 5.80 5.13
C ASP A 251 4.96 6.72 6.28
N GLY A 252 5.52 7.93 6.29
CA GLY A 252 5.22 9.00 7.25
C GLY A 252 4.10 9.93 6.82
N ARG A 253 3.34 9.58 5.77
CA ARG A 253 2.29 10.47 5.22
C ARG A 253 1.02 10.53 6.08
N GLY A 254 0.96 9.73 7.13
CA GLY A 254 -0.13 9.67 8.09
C GLY A 254 -1.26 8.73 7.67
N ARG A 255 -2.06 8.35 8.67
CA ARG A 255 -3.33 7.60 8.51
C ARG A 255 -4.38 8.23 9.43
N PRO A 256 -5.55 8.67 8.91
CA PRO A 256 -5.94 8.63 7.50
C PRO A 256 -5.04 9.53 6.63
N PHE A 257 -4.75 9.07 5.41
CA PHE A 257 -3.97 9.82 4.44
C PHE A 257 -4.87 10.82 3.71
N ASP A 258 -4.52 12.10 3.77
CA ASP A 258 -5.28 13.16 3.12
C ASP A 258 -4.37 14.21 2.48
N LEU A 259 -4.64 14.51 1.21
CA LEU A 259 -3.96 15.54 0.42
C LEU A 259 -4.84 16.78 0.19
N SER A 260 -6.11 16.76 0.65
CA SER A 260 -7.10 17.80 0.34
C SER A 260 -6.75 19.16 0.93
N THR A 261 -5.89 19.18 1.96
CA THR A 261 -5.46 20.40 2.65
C THR A 261 -4.21 21.03 2.05
N LEU A 262 -3.53 20.35 1.12
CA LEU A 262 -2.33 20.86 0.46
C LEU A 262 -2.70 21.73 -0.74
N SER A 263 -1.88 22.75 -1.01
CA SER A 263 -1.93 23.46 -2.29
C SER A 263 -1.61 22.52 -3.45
N GLU A 264 -2.01 22.87 -4.67
CA GLU A 264 -1.68 22.06 -5.85
C GLU A 264 -0.16 21.90 -6.03
N ASP A 265 0.59 22.99 -5.81
CA ASP A 265 2.04 23.01 -5.94
C ASP A 265 2.72 22.16 -4.86
N ASP A 266 2.28 22.24 -3.60
CA ASP A 266 2.82 21.41 -2.52
C ASP A 266 2.50 19.93 -2.75
N ARG A 267 1.28 19.61 -3.17
CA ARG A 267 0.90 18.24 -3.52
C ARG A 267 1.80 17.68 -4.61
N VAL A 268 2.02 18.43 -5.69
CA VAL A 268 2.92 18.01 -6.78
C VAL A 268 4.34 17.82 -6.27
N LYS A 269 4.86 18.76 -5.47
CA LYS A 269 6.19 18.68 -4.87
C LYS A 269 6.36 17.40 -4.05
N TYR A 270 5.41 17.08 -3.17
CA TYR A 270 5.46 15.87 -2.35
C TYR A 270 5.34 14.60 -3.18
N LEU A 271 4.44 14.56 -4.17
CA LEU A 271 4.33 13.41 -5.07
C LEU A 271 5.66 13.11 -5.77
N LYS A 272 6.32 14.14 -6.33
CA LYS A 272 7.64 13.98 -6.97
C LYS A 272 8.68 13.50 -5.96
N ALA A 273 8.70 14.05 -4.74
CA ALA A 273 9.62 13.62 -3.70
C ALA A 273 9.46 12.13 -3.36
N TRP A 274 8.23 11.66 -3.16
CA TRP A 274 7.97 10.24 -2.89
C TRP A 274 8.30 9.34 -4.08
N MET A 275 7.96 9.79 -5.31
CA MET A 275 8.25 9.02 -6.52
C MET A 275 9.76 8.88 -6.77
N THR A 276 10.54 9.92 -6.46
CA THR A 276 12.00 9.89 -6.54
C THR A 276 12.60 9.00 -5.45
N GLU A 277 12.19 9.17 -4.19
CA GLU A 277 12.70 8.38 -3.05
C GLU A 277 12.48 6.87 -3.25
N LEU A 278 11.34 6.48 -3.81
CA LEU A 278 11.00 5.09 -4.04
C LEU A 278 11.44 4.57 -5.42
N ASP A 279 12.15 5.38 -6.23
CA ASP A 279 12.57 5.05 -7.61
C ASP A 279 11.43 4.52 -8.50
N ILE A 280 10.28 5.20 -8.45
CA ILE A 280 9.05 4.79 -9.15
C ILE A 280 9.18 4.97 -10.67
N TYR A 281 9.75 6.10 -11.09
CA TYR A 281 9.92 6.49 -12.49
C TYR A 281 11.31 7.09 -12.68
N PRO A 282 11.85 7.12 -13.92
CA PRO A 282 13.09 7.84 -14.20
C PRO A 282 12.99 9.31 -13.78
N THR A 283 13.96 9.81 -13.02
CA THR A 283 13.92 11.14 -12.40
C THR A 283 13.84 12.28 -13.41
N ASP A 284 14.37 12.10 -14.62
CA ASP A 284 14.29 13.05 -15.73
C ASP A 284 12.88 13.17 -16.35
N LYS A 285 11.97 12.26 -15.97
CA LYS A 285 10.59 12.17 -16.48
C LYS A 285 9.54 12.61 -15.45
N LEU A 286 9.95 13.12 -14.29
CA LEU A 286 9.07 13.50 -13.17
C LEU A 286 8.67 14.97 -13.14
#